data_AF-A0A2U1CFN3-F1
#
_entry.id   AF-A0A2U1CFN3-F1
#
_cell.length_a   1.000
_cell.length_b   1.000
_cell.length_c   1.000
_cell.angle_alpha   90.00
_cell.angle_beta   90.00
_cell.angle_gamma   90.00
#
_symmetry.space_group_name_H-M   'P 1'
#
loop_
_entity.id
_entity.type
_entity.pdbx_description
1 polymer ?
#
loop_
_entity_poly.entity_id
_entity_poly.type
_entity_poly.pdbx_seq_one_letter_code
_entity_poly.pdbx_strand_id
1 'polypeptide(L)'
;MRNLLFGHLEDCSTPQYFCFSIRCEVCGEFWYSSSIPFSKALQAAEHREKKELYDAIYQREKQRAMQAAGQEARERFSQCPICRRLVCDACFLICDEMDLCRECAGRMEESGEPVAP
;
A
#
# COMPACT_ATOMS: atom_id res chain seq x y z
N MET A 1 -6.80 15.34 -2.02
CA MET A 1 -6.16 14.29 -1.18
C MET A 1 -5.95 12.94 -1.92
N ARG A 2 -5.88 12.88 -3.26
CA ARG A 2 -5.81 11.61 -4.02
C ARG A 2 -4.42 10.98 -4.17
N ASN A 3 -3.33 11.62 -3.72
CA ASN A 3 -1.97 11.25 -4.17
C ASN A 3 -0.95 10.85 -3.09
N LEU A 4 -1.25 10.94 -1.79
CA LEU A 4 -0.23 10.70 -0.76
C LEU A 4 0.19 9.22 -0.67
N LEU A 5 -0.75 8.28 -0.70
CA LEU A 5 -0.46 6.84 -0.57
C LEU A 5 0.34 6.24 -1.74
N PHE A 6 0.20 6.79 -2.95
CA PHE A 6 0.90 6.25 -4.12
C PHE A 6 2.41 6.38 -4.03
N GLY A 7 2.93 7.35 -3.25
CA GLY A 7 4.36 7.51 -3.02
C GLY A 7 4.95 6.48 -2.06
N HIS A 8 4.12 5.76 -1.30
CA HIS A 8 4.55 4.75 -0.33
C HIS A 8 4.36 3.30 -0.81
N LEU A 9 3.74 3.11 -1.98
CA LEU A 9 3.59 1.78 -2.57
C LEU A 9 4.93 1.33 -3.15
N GLU A 10 5.48 0.28 -2.56
CA GLU A 10 6.63 -0.44 -3.10
C GLU A 10 6.12 -1.53 -4.05
N ASP A 11 6.81 -1.70 -5.18
CA ASP A 11 6.43 -2.68 -6.19
C ASP A 11 7.05 -4.05 -5.90
N CYS A 12 6.19 -5.03 -5.64
CA CYS A 12 6.55 -6.44 -5.45
C CYS A 12 6.06 -7.31 -6.62
N SER A 13 5.76 -6.71 -7.77
CA SER A 13 5.21 -7.42 -8.93
C SER A 13 6.22 -8.36 -9.55
N THR A 14 5.72 -9.47 -10.07
CA THR A 14 6.49 -10.47 -10.83
C THR A 14 5.99 -10.53 -12.27
N PRO A 15 6.65 -11.28 -13.16
CA PRO A 15 6.10 -11.55 -14.49
C PRO A 15 4.74 -12.28 -14.49
N GLN A 16 4.32 -12.87 -13.36
CA GLN A 16 3.09 -13.65 -13.26
C GLN A 16 1.94 -12.89 -12.60
N TYR A 17 2.23 -11.96 -11.69
CA TYR A 17 1.22 -11.23 -10.94
C TYR A 17 1.73 -9.86 -10.49
N PHE A 18 0.80 -8.96 -10.21
CA PHE A 18 1.05 -7.66 -9.62
C PHE A 18 0.75 -7.70 -8.13
N CYS A 19 1.67 -7.19 -7.33
CA CYS A 19 1.54 -7.08 -5.89
C CYS A 19 2.33 -5.84 -5.44
N PHE A 20 1.79 -5.12 -4.47
CA PHE A 20 2.42 -3.92 -3.91
C PHE A 20 2.45 -4.03 -2.40
N SER A 21 3.41 -3.37 -1.77
CA SER A 21 3.52 -3.33 -0.32
C SER A 21 3.61 -1.91 0.20
N ILE A 22 3.28 -1.74 1.47
CA ILE A 22 3.49 -0.51 2.24
C ILE A 22 4.10 -0.92 3.58
N ARG A 23 5.16 -0.23 3.97
CA ARG A 23 5.75 -0.37 5.30
C ARG A 23 5.16 0.67 6.26
N CYS A 24 4.66 0.22 7.40
CA CYS A 24 4.25 1.13 8.47
C CYS A 24 5.47 1.87 9.03
N GLU A 25 5.42 3.20 9.08
CA GLU A 25 6.53 4.03 9.55
C GLU A 25 6.63 4.12 11.09
N VAL A 26 5.85 3.31 11.81
CA VAL A 26 5.86 3.20 13.28
C VAL A 26 6.32 1.81 13.73
N CYS A 27 5.62 0.74 13.35
CA CYS A 27 6.03 -0.62 13.74
C CYS A 27 7.01 -1.26 12.75
N GLY A 28 7.13 -0.74 11.54
CA GLY A 28 7.99 -1.30 10.50
C GLY A 28 7.41 -2.52 9.79
N GLU A 29 6.23 -2.99 10.17
CA GLU A 29 5.54 -4.12 9.53
C GLU A 29 5.10 -3.78 8.10
N PHE A 30 5.07 -4.81 7.25
CA PHE A 30 4.64 -4.69 5.87
C PHE A 30 3.19 -5.16 5.71
N TRP A 31 2.40 -4.35 5.02
CA TRP A 31 1.16 -4.77 4.40
C TRP A 31 1.40 -5.08 2.94
N TYR A 32 0.66 -6.05 2.41
CA TYR A 32 0.68 -6.44 1.00
C TYR A 32 -0.72 -6.32 0.40
N SER A 33 -0.81 -5.79 -0.81
CA SER A 33 -2.04 -5.73 -1.58
C SER A 33 -2.50 -7.11 -2.01
N SER A 34 -3.76 -7.20 -2.41
CA SER A 34 -4.25 -8.36 -3.16
C SER A 34 -3.36 -8.61 -4.39
N SER A 35 -3.06 -9.87 -4.66
CA SER A 35 -2.27 -10.27 -5.84
C SER A 35 -3.17 -10.38 -7.07
N ILE A 36 -2.84 -9.65 -8.13
CA ILE A 36 -3.62 -9.64 -9.38
C ILE A 36 -2.81 -10.35 -10.48
N PRO A 37 -3.28 -11.47 -11.04
CA PRO A 37 -2.57 -12.16 -12.11
C PRO A 37 -2.38 -11.30 -13.36
N PHE A 38 -1.21 -11.40 -13.99
CA PHE A 38 -0.97 -10.77 -15.29
C PHE A 38 -1.68 -11.56 -16.39
N SER A 39 -2.52 -10.90 -17.20
CA SER A 39 -3.40 -11.59 -18.15
C SER A 39 -2.66 -12.33 -19.27
N LYS A 40 -1.39 -12.00 -19.51
CA LYS A 40 -0.54 -12.61 -20.56
C LYS A 40 0.67 -13.37 -20.02
N ALA A 41 0.68 -13.74 -18.75
CA ALA A 41 1.85 -14.38 -18.11
C ALA A 41 2.38 -15.60 -18.89
N LEU A 42 1.49 -16.51 -19.31
CA LEU A 42 1.86 -17.70 -20.07
C LEU A 42 2.34 -17.33 -21.50
N GLN A 43 1.59 -16.49 -22.21
CA GLN A 43 1.93 -16.14 -23.59
C GLN A 43 3.22 -15.31 -23.68
N ALA A 44 3.50 -14.48 -22.68
CA ALA A 44 4.74 -13.70 -22.60
C ALA A 44 5.97 -14.60 -22.40
N ALA A 45 5.81 -15.74 -21.73
CA ALA A 45 6.88 -16.71 -21.56
C ALA A 45 7.16 -17.50 -22.86
N GLU A 46 6.12 -17.79 -23.64
CA GLU A 46 6.19 -18.58 -24.88
C GLU A 46 6.66 -17.77 -26.10
N HIS A 47 6.20 -16.53 -26.26
CA HIS A 47 6.36 -15.74 -27.48
C HIS A 47 7.35 -14.58 -27.32
N ARG A 48 8.65 -14.91 -27.30
CA ARG A 48 9.73 -13.91 -27.16
C ARG A 48 9.75 -12.88 -28.29
N GLU A 49 9.29 -13.24 -29.48
CA GLU A 49 9.21 -12.34 -30.63
C GLU A 49 8.20 -11.20 -30.45
N LYS A 50 7.27 -11.32 -29.49
CA LYS A 50 6.26 -10.30 -29.16
C LYS A 50 6.55 -9.58 -27.84
N LYS A 51 7.81 -9.62 -27.37
CA LYS A 51 8.20 -9.07 -26.07
C LYS A 51 7.72 -7.63 -25.85
N GLU A 52 7.95 -6.74 -26.81
CA GLU A 52 7.58 -5.32 -26.69
C GLU A 52 6.07 -5.12 -26.47
N LEU A 53 5.25 -5.92 -27.17
CA LEU A 53 3.80 -5.91 -27.00
C LEU A 53 3.41 -6.34 -25.58
N TYR A 54 3.98 -7.43 -25.07
CA TYR A 54 3.67 -7.92 -23.73
C TYR A 54 4.19 -7.00 -22.64
N ASP A 55 5.35 -6.37 -22.82
CA ASP A 55 5.88 -5.36 -21.90
C ASP A 55 4.92 -4.16 -21.82
N ALA A 56 4.40 -3.68 -22.95
CA ALA A 56 3.42 -2.60 -22.98
C ALA A 56 2.10 -2.99 -22.27
N ILE A 57 1.61 -4.22 -22.47
CA ILE A 57 0.41 -4.72 -21.78
C ILE A 57 0.69 -4.87 -20.27
N TYR A 58 1.84 -5.40 -19.90
CA TYR A 58 2.27 -5.58 -18.51
C TYR A 58 2.27 -4.25 -17.76
N GLN A 59 2.89 -3.20 -18.32
CA GLN A 59 2.90 -1.88 -17.69
C GLN A 59 1.49 -1.32 -17.53
N ARG A 60 0.62 -1.48 -18.53
CA ARG A 60 -0.77 -1.00 -18.46
C ARG A 60 -1.56 -1.70 -17.35
N GLU A 61 -1.45 -3.02 -17.26
CA GLU A 61 -2.14 -3.80 -16.23
C GLU A 61 -1.58 -3.52 -14.83
N LYS A 62 -0.26 -3.41 -14.72
CA LYS A 62 0.42 -3.02 -13.48
C LYS A 62 -0.05 -1.68 -12.94
N GLN A 63 -0.24 -0.67 -13.81
CA GLN A 63 -0.76 0.62 -13.39
C GLN A 63 -2.19 0.53 -12.83
N ARG A 64 -3.04 -0.34 -13.41
CA ARG A 64 -4.38 -0.59 -12.86
C ARG A 64 -4.32 -1.32 -11.52
N ALA A 65 -3.43 -2.31 -11.40
CA ALA A 65 -3.21 -3.03 -10.15
C ALA A 65 -2.66 -2.08 -9.05
N MET A 66 -1.77 -1.17 -9.39
CA MET A 66 -1.26 -0.15 -8.47
C MET A 66 -2.38 0.78 -7.97
N GLN A 67 -3.31 1.17 -8.86
CA GLN A 67 -4.48 1.95 -8.47
C GLN A 67 -5.40 1.19 -7.52
N ALA A 68 -5.65 -0.09 -7.76
CA ALA A 68 -6.42 -0.94 -6.87
C ALA A 68 -5.74 -1.08 -5.50
N ALA A 69 -4.45 -1.41 -5.47
CA ALA A 69 -3.65 -1.47 -4.25
C ALA A 69 -3.68 -0.16 -3.45
N GLY A 70 -3.61 0.99 -4.15
CA GLY A 70 -3.73 2.30 -3.51
C GLY A 70 -5.10 2.56 -2.87
N GLN A 71 -6.19 1.95 -3.36
CA GLN A 71 -7.50 2.01 -2.71
C GLN A 71 -7.56 1.06 -1.51
N GLU A 72 -7.07 -0.18 -1.65
CA GLU A 72 -7.01 -1.13 -0.52
C GLU A 72 -6.17 -0.58 0.64
N ALA A 73 -5.09 0.14 0.33
CA ALA A 73 -4.22 0.79 1.31
C ALA A 73 -4.93 1.93 2.06
N ARG A 74 -5.83 2.68 1.42
CA ARG A 74 -6.60 3.76 2.06
C ARG A 74 -7.47 3.28 3.20
N GLU A 75 -7.90 2.02 3.13
CA GLU A 75 -8.77 1.40 4.12
C GLU A 75 -7.97 0.80 5.29
N ARG A 76 -6.63 0.78 5.22
CA ARG A 76 -5.75 0.13 6.23
C ARG A 76 -4.64 1.00 6.79
N PHE A 77 -4.47 2.19 6.23
CA PHE A 77 -3.42 3.11 6.61
C PHE A 77 -3.96 4.52 6.75
N SER A 78 -3.53 5.16 7.82
CA SER A 78 -3.84 6.55 8.16
C SER A 78 -2.57 7.37 8.21
N GLN A 79 -2.64 8.62 7.78
CA GLN A 79 -1.54 9.56 7.94
C GLN A 79 -1.68 10.27 9.28
N CYS A 80 -0.64 10.23 10.12
CA CYS A 80 -0.67 10.95 11.39
C CYS A 80 -0.68 12.48 11.15
N PRO A 81 -1.62 13.24 11.76
CA PRO A 81 -1.71 14.67 11.55
C PRO A 81 -0.51 15.45 12.11
N ILE A 82 0.16 14.91 13.12
CA ILE A 82 1.32 15.52 13.79
C ILE A 82 2.61 15.26 13.03
N CYS A 83 2.99 13.98 12.84
CA CYS A 83 4.29 13.63 12.27
C CYS A 83 4.25 13.33 10.76
N ARG A 84 3.06 13.33 10.14
CA ARG A 84 2.84 13.07 8.70
C ARG A 84 3.27 11.68 8.18
N ARG A 85 3.74 10.81 9.07
CA ARG A 85 4.03 9.41 8.78
C ARG A 85 2.76 8.66 8.39
N LEU A 86 2.92 7.69 7.50
CA LEU A 86 1.90 6.72 7.12
C LEU A 86 1.93 5.51 8.07
N VAL A 87 0.79 5.21 8.68
CA VAL A 87 0.70 4.33 9.84
C VAL A 87 -0.43 3.32 9.63
N CYS A 88 -0.17 2.04 9.91
CA CYS A 88 -1.20 1.01 9.84
C CYS A 88 -2.23 1.17 10.96
N ASP A 89 -3.40 0.56 10.78
CA ASP A 89 -4.51 0.61 11.75
C ASP A 89 -4.13 0.15 13.17
N ALA A 90 -3.21 -0.81 13.31
CA ALA A 90 -2.72 -1.27 14.62
C ALA A 90 -1.84 -0.25 15.35
N CYS A 91 -1.30 0.75 14.62
CA CYS A 91 -0.44 1.80 15.18
C CYS A 91 -1.11 3.17 15.18
N PHE A 92 -2.32 3.28 14.62
CA PHE A 92 -3.13 4.49 14.61
C PHE A 92 -4.23 4.37 15.67
N LEU A 93 -4.24 5.30 16.62
CA LEU A 93 -5.14 5.32 17.77
C LEU A 93 -6.30 6.28 17.50
N ILE A 94 -7.50 5.81 17.81
CA ILE A 94 -8.69 6.61 17.93
C ILE A 94 -8.66 7.23 19.33
N CYS A 95 -8.48 8.54 19.39
CA CYS A 95 -8.38 9.31 20.63
C CYS A 95 -9.59 10.27 20.75
N ASP A 96 -9.84 10.79 21.95
CA ASP A 96 -11.03 11.63 22.20
C ASP A 96 -11.02 12.94 21.41
N GLU A 97 -9.85 13.61 21.33
CA GLU A 97 -9.73 14.92 20.68
C GLU A 97 -9.25 14.81 19.22
N MET A 98 -8.24 13.97 18.95
CA MET A 98 -7.66 13.82 17.63
C MET A 98 -6.95 12.47 17.49
N ASP A 99 -7.25 11.75 16.42
CA ASP A 99 -6.61 10.48 16.12
C ASP A 99 -5.13 10.64 15.76
N LEU A 100 -4.29 9.81 16.36
CA LEU A 100 -2.84 9.95 16.35
C LEU A 100 -2.17 8.60 16.14
N CYS A 101 -0.92 8.61 15.65
CA CYS A 101 -0.12 7.41 15.79
C CYS A 101 0.27 7.21 17.26
N ARG A 102 0.45 5.96 17.70
CA ARG A 102 0.79 5.62 19.09
C ARG A 102 2.03 6.34 19.62
N GLU A 103 3.00 6.66 18.76
CA GLU A 103 4.19 7.44 19.16
C GLU A 103 3.86 8.91 19.46
N CYS A 104 2.96 9.54 18.70
CA CYS A 104 2.55 10.91 18.96
C CYS A 104 1.60 11.00 20.14
N ALA A 105 0.65 10.06 20.25
CA ALA A 105 -0.23 9.95 21.40
C ALA A 105 0.56 9.84 22.72
N GLY A 106 1.56 8.94 22.77
CA GLY A 106 2.41 8.79 23.95
C GLY A 106 3.26 10.04 24.29
N ARG A 107 3.60 10.88 23.31
CA ARG A 107 4.30 12.15 23.57
C ARG A 107 3.37 13.27 24.04
N MET A 108 2.10 13.20 23.67
CA MET A 108 1.07 14.17 24.02
C MET A 108 0.27 13.75 25.26
N GLU A 109 0.58 12.58 25.83
CA GLU A 109 -0.14 11.98 26.97
C GLU A 109 -1.61 11.70 26.66
N GLU A 110 -1.92 11.46 25.38
CA GLU A 110 -3.26 11.08 24.90
C GLU A 110 -3.46 9.57 25.00
N SER A 111 -4.64 9.16 25.46
CA SER A 111 -5.08 7.77 25.44
C SER A 111 -5.98 7.48 24.23
N GLY A 112 -5.95 6.25 23.73
CA GLY A 112 -6.81 5.84 22.63
C GLY A 112 -6.72 4.34 22.36
N GLU A 113 -7.68 3.85 21.58
CA GLU A 113 -7.72 2.45 21.14
C GLU A 113 -7.25 2.35 19.68
N PRO A 114 -6.50 1.30 19.31
CA PRO A 114 -6.06 1.14 17.93
C PRO A 114 -7.26 0.85 17.00
N VAL A 115 -7.19 1.34 15.75
CA VAL A 115 -8.24 1.10 14.74
C VAL A 115 -8.44 -0.39 14.47
N ALA A 116 -7.35 -1.17 14.54
CA ALA A 116 -7.39 -2.63 14.50
C ALA A 116 -6.53 -3.20 15.66
N PRO A 117 -6.98 -4.28 16.33
CA PRO A 117 -6.25 -4.89 17.44
C PRO A 117 -4.91 -5.52 17.02
#